data_AF-A0A7W9A243-F1
#
_entry.id   AF-A0A7W9A243-F1
#
_cell.length_a   1.000
_cell.length_b   1.000
_cell.length_c   1.000
_cell.angle_alpha   90.00
_cell.angle_beta   90.00
_cell.angle_gamma   90.00
#
_symmetry.space_group_name_H-M   'P 1'
#
loop_
_entity.id
_entity.type
_entity.pdbx_description
1 polymer ?
#
loop_
_entity_poly.entity_id
_entity_poly.type
_entity_poly.pdbx_seq_one_letter_code
_entity_poly.pdbx_strand_id
1 'polypeptide(L)'
;MLGLIATILLTTTAPDPVQVRYTPLSDHCEMMDEGAFEGQDWVLHRCQGLPGYPIWIGYADGTRMSLAFGSMQSVSGMFATDRDTSWPVEWRARAGGDFQPYATIVSVRSLTDGTSMLAVYLLAEDGSSCLRGVTATNEAAGELADAPPRQGC
;
A
#
# COMPACT_ATOMS: atom_id res chain seq x y z
N MET A 1 21.72 -19.42 53.41
CA MET A 1 20.54 -18.89 52.71
C MET A 1 21.10 -18.01 51.58
N LEU A 2 21.38 -18.61 50.41
CA LEU A 2 22.00 -17.94 49.26
C LEU A 2 20.90 -17.71 48.22
N GLY A 3 20.51 -16.45 48.05
CA GLY A 3 19.54 -16.03 47.04
C GLY A 3 20.21 -15.96 45.67
N LEU A 4 19.69 -16.72 44.72
CA LEU A 4 20.08 -16.66 43.31
C LEU A 4 19.34 -15.49 42.66
N ILE A 5 20.04 -14.42 42.31
CA ILE A 5 19.48 -13.34 41.50
C ILE A 5 19.58 -13.78 40.04
N ALA A 6 18.44 -14.12 39.43
CA ALA A 6 18.34 -14.41 38.01
C ALA A 6 18.28 -13.10 37.23
N THR A 7 19.39 -12.73 36.58
CA THR A 7 19.44 -11.62 35.64
C THR A 7 18.74 -12.03 34.34
N ILE A 8 17.50 -11.56 34.15
CA ILE A 8 16.77 -11.70 32.89
C ILE A 8 17.39 -10.72 31.91
N LEU A 9 18.23 -11.20 30.98
CA LEU A 9 18.66 -10.44 29.82
C LEU A 9 17.45 -10.27 28.88
N LEU A 10 16.87 -9.07 28.88
CA LEU A 10 15.96 -8.61 27.83
C LEU A 10 16.79 -8.46 26.55
N THR A 11 16.82 -9.49 25.72
CA THR A 11 17.33 -9.38 24.34
C THR A 11 16.33 -8.55 23.55
N THR A 12 16.64 -7.27 23.35
CA THR A 12 15.95 -6.47 22.35
C THR A 12 16.32 -7.05 20.98
N THR A 13 15.46 -7.87 20.40
CA THR A 13 15.61 -8.28 19.00
C THR A 13 15.54 -7.01 18.16
N ALA A 14 16.66 -6.64 17.52
CA ALA A 14 16.64 -5.60 16.51
C ALA A 14 15.56 -5.98 15.48
N PRO A 15 14.74 -5.01 15.01
CA PRO A 15 13.73 -5.32 14.01
C PRO A 15 14.42 -5.94 12.78
N ASP A 16 13.83 -7.02 12.26
CA ASP A 16 14.37 -7.70 11.08
C ASP A 16 14.56 -6.68 9.94
N PRO A 17 15.66 -6.77 9.18
CA PRO A 17 15.91 -5.82 8.10
C PRO A 17 14.74 -5.80 7.11
N VAL A 18 14.35 -4.63 6.62
CA VAL A 18 13.27 -4.52 5.63
C VAL A 18 13.83 -4.76 4.23
N GLN A 19 13.20 -5.66 3.48
CA GLN A 19 13.47 -5.84 2.06
C GLN A 19 12.52 -4.97 1.24
N VAL A 20 13.05 -4.36 0.18
CA VAL A 20 12.29 -3.45 -0.69
C VAL A 20 12.38 -3.90 -2.14
N ARG A 21 11.25 -3.86 -2.86
CA ARG A 21 11.18 -4.06 -4.31
C ARG A 21 10.36 -2.95 -4.94
N TYR A 22 10.62 -2.68 -6.21
CA TYR A 22 9.92 -1.65 -6.97
C TYR A 22 9.26 -2.25 -8.20
N THR A 23 8.02 -1.84 -8.49
CA THR A 23 7.37 -2.12 -9.77
C THR A 23 6.88 -0.83 -10.40
N PRO A 24 7.08 -0.61 -11.71
CA PRO A 24 6.45 0.50 -12.39
C PRO A 24 4.93 0.32 -12.34
N LEU A 25 4.19 1.39 -12.09
CA LEU A 25 2.74 1.35 -12.24
C LEU A 25 2.40 1.74 -13.68
N SER A 26 2.34 0.70 -14.52
CA SER A 26 2.12 0.80 -15.96
C SER A 26 0.92 1.69 -16.30
N ASP A 27 1.03 2.45 -17.38
CA ASP A 27 -0.10 3.14 -18.01
C ASP A 27 -0.99 2.15 -18.80
N HIS A 28 -0.51 0.92 -19.01
CA HIS A 28 -1.24 -0.18 -19.63
C HIS A 28 -1.90 -1.05 -18.56
N CYS A 29 -3.00 -0.55 -18.01
CA CYS A 29 -3.89 -1.33 -17.14
C CYS A 29 -5.09 -1.83 -17.96
N GLU A 30 -5.47 -3.08 -17.73
CA GLU A 30 -6.66 -3.67 -18.35
C GLU A 30 -7.91 -3.09 -17.68
N MET A 31 -8.87 -2.61 -18.47
CA MET A 31 -10.19 -2.27 -17.93
C MET A 31 -10.91 -3.57 -17.59
N MET A 32 -11.36 -3.69 -16.35
CA MET A 32 -11.97 -4.90 -15.82
C MET A 32 -13.48 -4.78 -15.69
N ASP A 33 -13.97 -3.59 -15.38
CA ASP A 33 -15.38 -3.33 -15.12
C ASP A 33 -15.69 -1.83 -15.25
N GLU A 34 -16.96 -1.49 -15.50
CA GLU A 34 -17.43 -0.11 -15.60
C GLU A 34 -18.92 0.03 -15.23
N GLY A 35 -19.29 1.23 -14.78
CA GLY A 35 -20.69 1.59 -14.54
C GLY A 35 -21.48 1.70 -15.85
N ALA A 36 -22.12 0.61 -16.28
CA ALA A 36 -22.83 0.56 -17.57
C ALA A 36 -24.21 1.26 -17.59
N PHE A 37 -24.64 1.87 -16.49
CA PHE A 37 -25.99 2.45 -16.33
C PHE A 37 -25.96 3.95 -16.07
N GLU A 38 -27.03 4.64 -16.47
CA GLU A 38 -27.21 6.07 -16.19
C GLU A 38 -27.09 6.37 -14.69
N GLY A 39 -26.16 7.27 -14.34
CA GLY A 39 -25.84 7.63 -12.96
C GLY A 39 -24.71 6.81 -12.31
N GLN A 40 -24.18 5.79 -12.99
CA GLN A 40 -22.94 5.13 -12.59
C GLN A 40 -21.79 5.67 -13.44
N ASP A 41 -20.95 6.51 -12.83
CA ASP A 41 -19.75 7.05 -13.47
C ASP A 41 -18.53 6.53 -12.71
N TRP A 42 -18.16 5.29 -13.02
CA TRP A 42 -16.95 4.67 -12.48
C TRP A 42 -16.38 3.65 -13.46
N VAL A 43 -15.06 3.48 -13.42
CA VAL A 43 -14.31 2.49 -14.21
C VAL A 43 -13.28 1.85 -13.30
N LEU A 44 -13.12 0.53 -13.41
CA LEU A 44 -12.14 -0.24 -12.66
C LEU A 44 -11.08 -0.80 -13.61
N HIS A 45 -9.82 -0.57 -13.27
CA HIS A 45 -8.67 -1.11 -13.97
C HIS A 45 -7.87 -2.06 -13.09
N ARG A 46 -7.24 -3.04 -13.74
CA ARG A 46 -6.24 -3.92 -13.16
C ARG A 46 -4.90 -3.70 -13.86
N CYS A 47 -3.91 -3.35 -13.06
CA CYS A 47 -2.53 -3.18 -13.50
C CYS A 47 -1.67 -4.34 -12.98
N GLN A 48 -0.58 -4.61 -13.68
CA GLN A 48 0.44 -5.52 -13.19
C GLN A 48 1.16 -4.87 -11.99
N GLY A 49 1.24 -5.62 -10.88
CA GLY A 49 2.06 -5.27 -9.71
C GLY A 49 3.18 -6.30 -9.51
N LEU A 50 3.48 -6.60 -8.24
CA LEU A 50 4.35 -7.71 -7.88
C LEU A 50 3.67 -9.05 -8.24
N PRO A 51 4.40 -10.13 -8.63
CA PRO A 51 3.79 -11.44 -8.85
C PRO A 51 2.92 -11.87 -7.66
N GLY A 52 1.65 -12.19 -7.91
CA GLY A 52 0.65 -12.52 -6.88
C GLY A 52 -0.12 -11.31 -6.31
N TYR A 53 0.34 -10.09 -6.54
CA TYR A 53 -0.25 -8.85 -6.03
C TYR A 53 -0.57 -7.87 -7.17
N PRO A 54 -1.70 -8.05 -7.89
CA PRO A 54 -2.14 -7.05 -8.86
C PRO A 54 -2.47 -5.72 -8.17
N ILE A 55 -2.47 -4.65 -8.95
CA ILE A 55 -2.86 -3.32 -8.48
C ILE A 55 -4.21 -3.00 -9.11
N TRP A 56 -5.16 -2.57 -8.31
CA TRP A 56 -6.49 -2.17 -8.75
C TRP A 56 -6.61 -0.67 -8.66
N ILE A 57 -7.11 -0.04 -9.73
CA ILE A 57 -7.33 1.41 -9.79
C ILE A 57 -8.79 1.65 -10.16
N GLY A 58 -9.54 2.22 -9.22
CA GLY A 58 -10.90 2.66 -9.47
C GLY A 58 -10.91 4.15 -9.77
N TYR A 59 -11.58 4.55 -10.84
CA TYR A 59 -11.92 5.92 -11.15
C TYR A 59 -13.41 6.12 -10.93
N ALA A 60 -13.81 7.21 -10.30
CA ALA A 60 -15.20 7.61 -10.15
C ALA A 60 -15.34 9.09 -10.51
N ASP A 61 -16.49 9.48 -11.05
CA ASP A 61 -16.93 10.86 -11.35
C ASP A 61 -15.93 11.72 -12.15
N GLY A 62 -14.99 11.07 -12.84
CA GLY A 62 -13.88 11.71 -13.56
C GLY A 62 -12.83 12.41 -12.68
N THR A 63 -13.04 12.54 -11.37
CA THR A 63 -12.16 13.33 -10.49
C THR A 63 -11.56 12.54 -9.33
N ARG A 64 -12.14 11.39 -8.98
CA ARG A 64 -11.71 10.59 -7.84
C ARG A 64 -11.06 9.29 -8.27
N MET A 65 -9.95 8.97 -7.63
CA MET A 65 -9.22 7.73 -7.78
C MET A 65 -9.13 7.00 -6.43
N SER A 66 -9.34 5.70 -6.45
CA SER A 66 -9.11 4.78 -5.34
C SER A 66 -8.18 3.65 -5.78
N LEU A 67 -7.45 3.06 -4.83
CA LEU A 67 -6.45 2.03 -5.09
C LEU A 67 -6.65 0.80 -4.20
N ALA A 68 -6.26 -0.36 -4.70
CA ALA A 68 -6.05 -1.58 -3.92
C ALA A 68 -4.83 -2.35 -4.41
N PHE A 69 -4.29 -3.21 -3.54
CA PHE A 69 -3.19 -4.12 -3.84
C PHE A 69 -3.59 -5.54 -3.47
N GLY A 70 -3.28 -6.51 -4.33
CA GLY A 70 -3.68 -7.91 -4.15
C GLY A 70 -5.16 -8.14 -4.48
N SER A 71 -6.05 -7.79 -3.56
CA SER A 71 -7.49 -8.01 -3.70
C SER A 71 -8.24 -6.79 -4.23
N MET A 72 -9.18 -7.03 -5.15
CA MET A 72 -10.09 -6.02 -5.68
C MET A 72 -11.08 -5.48 -4.62
N GLN A 73 -11.50 -6.32 -3.67
CA GLN A 73 -12.50 -5.92 -2.67
C GLN A 73 -11.98 -4.88 -1.67
N SER A 74 -10.69 -4.57 -1.75
CA SER A 74 -9.94 -3.68 -0.86
C SER A 74 -9.74 -2.26 -1.40
N VAL A 75 -10.39 -1.92 -2.52
CA VAL A 75 -10.29 -0.58 -3.11
C VAL A 75 -10.68 0.47 -2.08
N SER A 76 -9.74 1.38 -1.81
CA SER A 76 -9.88 2.41 -0.79
C SER A 76 -9.04 3.65 -1.14
N GLY A 77 -9.25 4.72 -0.36
CA GLY A 77 -8.67 6.03 -0.63
C GLY A 77 -9.56 6.89 -1.52
N MET A 78 -9.20 8.17 -1.62
CA MET A 78 -9.89 9.18 -2.42
C MET A 78 -8.87 10.24 -2.83
N PHE A 79 -8.28 10.04 -4.00
CA PHE A 79 -7.19 10.82 -4.56
C PHE A 79 -7.59 11.48 -5.87
N ALA A 80 -6.81 12.44 -6.35
CA ALA A 80 -6.98 12.95 -7.71
C ALA A 80 -6.58 11.89 -8.74
N THR A 81 -7.18 11.97 -9.94
CA THR A 81 -6.97 11.00 -11.03
C THR A 81 -5.61 11.16 -11.73
N ASP A 82 -4.99 12.33 -11.66
CA ASP A 82 -3.76 12.71 -12.36
C ASP A 82 -2.48 12.42 -11.55
N ARG A 83 -2.36 11.20 -11.02
CA ARG A 83 -1.20 10.78 -10.22
C ARG A 83 0.12 10.81 -11.03
N ASP A 84 1.24 10.90 -10.31
CA ASP A 84 2.56 10.78 -10.90
C ASP A 84 2.88 9.29 -11.22
N THR A 85 2.80 8.93 -12.50
CA THR A 85 3.09 7.57 -12.97
C THR A 85 4.58 7.25 -13.10
N SER A 86 5.44 8.27 -13.01
CA SER A 86 6.89 8.09 -13.03
C SER A 86 7.46 7.53 -11.71
N TRP A 87 6.71 7.68 -10.62
CA TRP A 87 7.07 7.11 -9.33
C TRP A 87 6.64 5.63 -9.25
N PRO A 88 7.57 4.68 -8.98
CA PRO A 88 7.23 3.28 -8.89
C PRO A 88 6.44 2.97 -7.61
N VAL A 89 5.69 1.87 -7.63
CA VAL A 89 5.17 1.30 -6.38
C VAL A 89 6.34 0.64 -5.64
N GLU A 90 6.54 1.07 -4.40
CA GLU A 90 7.45 0.41 -3.48
C GLU A 90 6.71 -0.69 -2.73
N TRP A 91 7.29 -1.89 -2.68
CA TRP A 91 6.81 -3.04 -1.94
C TRP A 91 7.77 -3.33 -0.81
N ARG A 92 7.26 -3.52 0.40
CA ARG A 92 8.06 -3.76 1.60
C ARG A 92 7.74 -5.12 2.19
N ALA A 93 8.78 -5.90 2.47
CA ALA A 93 8.70 -7.23 3.09
C ALA A 93 9.64 -7.31 4.30
N ARG A 94 9.30 -8.12 5.30
CA ARG A 94 10.22 -8.41 6.41
C ARG A 94 11.34 -9.32 5.89
N ALA A 95 12.57 -9.15 6.36
CA ALA A 95 13.63 -10.09 6.00
C ALA A 95 13.29 -11.50 6.48
N GLY A 96 13.66 -12.50 5.67
CA GLY A 96 13.31 -13.88 5.90
C GLY A 96 13.43 -14.69 4.61
N GLY A 97 12.57 -15.70 4.47
CA GLY A 97 12.49 -16.56 3.29
C GLY A 97 12.00 -15.84 2.04
N ASP A 98 10.88 -16.28 1.47
CA ASP A 98 10.35 -15.65 0.25
C ASP A 98 9.88 -14.21 0.50
N PHE A 99 9.99 -13.37 -0.53
CA PHE A 99 9.53 -11.99 -0.46
C PHE A 99 8.00 -11.96 -0.41
N GLN A 100 7.47 -11.82 0.80
CA GLN A 100 6.06 -11.66 1.08
C GLN A 100 5.80 -10.21 1.53
N PRO A 101 5.20 -9.36 0.68
CA PRO A 101 5.01 -7.95 1.03
C PRO A 101 3.96 -7.80 2.14
N TYR A 102 4.24 -6.94 3.12
CA TYR A 102 3.29 -6.54 4.16
C TYR A 102 2.81 -5.08 3.99
N ALA A 103 3.48 -4.30 3.13
CA ALA A 103 3.08 -2.93 2.85
C ALA A 103 3.48 -2.50 1.44
N THR A 104 2.77 -1.49 0.92
CA THR A 104 3.13 -0.77 -0.30
C THR A 104 3.13 0.73 -0.07
N ILE A 105 3.96 1.43 -0.84
CA ILE A 105 4.00 2.89 -0.88
C ILE A 105 3.85 3.32 -2.34
N VAL A 106 2.93 4.24 -2.60
CA VAL A 106 2.63 4.71 -3.95
C VAL A 106 2.42 6.22 -3.96
N SER A 107 2.92 6.88 -5.02
CA SER A 107 2.67 8.30 -5.23
C SER A 107 1.24 8.55 -5.68
N VAL A 108 0.57 9.49 -5.03
CA VAL A 108 -0.79 9.93 -5.31
C VAL A 108 -0.85 11.46 -5.24
N ARG A 109 -1.93 12.04 -5.75
CA ARG A 109 -2.21 13.47 -5.58
C ARG A 109 -3.43 13.68 -4.69
N SER A 110 -3.34 14.68 -3.83
CA SER A 110 -4.45 15.16 -3.02
C SER A 110 -5.58 15.67 -3.91
N LEU A 111 -6.81 15.26 -3.63
CA LEU A 111 -7.99 15.74 -4.34
C LEU A 111 -8.27 17.24 -4.06
N THR A 112 -7.80 17.76 -2.93
CA THR A 112 -8.13 19.11 -2.46
C THR A 112 -7.25 20.19 -3.09
N ASP A 113 -5.95 19.95 -3.18
CA ASP A 113 -4.94 20.94 -3.56
C ASP A 113 -3.95 20.43 -4.61
N GLY A 114 -4.10 19.17 -5.07
CA GLY A 114 -3.24 18.57 -6.10
C GLY A 114 -1.82 18.25 -5.63
N THR A 115 -1.51 18.45 -4.35
CA THR A 115 -0.17 18.19 -3.81
C THR A 115 0.17 16.70 -3.91
N SER A 116 1.36 16.39 -4.40
CA SER A 116 1.90 15.03 -4.43
C SER A 116 2.17 14.52 -3.01
N MET A 117 1.73 13.30 -2.75
CA MET A 117 1.89 12.61 -1.47
C MET A 117 2.20 11.13 -1.71
N LEU A 118 2.66 10.45 -0.67
CA LEU A 118 2.86 9.02 -0.63
C LEU A 118 1.74 8.38 0.19
N ALA A 119 0.91 7.58 -0.46
CA ALA A 119 -0.07 6.73 0.21
C ALA A 119 0.59 5.41 0.62
N VAL A 120 0.33 4.99 1.86
CA VAL A 120 0.85 3.75 2.42
C VAL A 120 -0.31 2.79 2.60
N TYR A 121 -0.18 1.59 2.04
CA TYR A 121 -1.14 0.51 2.22
C TYR A 121 -0.51 -0.63 3.00
N LEU A 122 -1.25 -1.21 3.95
CA LEU A 122 -0.88 -2.49 4.56
C LEU A 122 -1.51 -3.63 3.78
N LEU A 123 -0.79 -4.74 3.67
CA LEU A 123 -1.20 -5.98 3.02
C LEU A 123 -1.41 -7.06 4.07
N ALA A 124 -2.58 -7.67 4.05
CA ALA A 124 -2.88 -8.86 4.86
C ALA A 124 -2.46 -10.14 4.12
N GLU A 125 -2.38 -11.24 4.87
CA GLU A 125 -1.98 -12.55 4.32
C GLU A 125 -2.95 -13.09 3.27
N ASP A 126 -4.23 -12.69 3.33
CA ASP A 126 -5.25 -13.06 2.34
C ASP A 126 -5.16 -12.24 1.04
N GLY A 127 -4.17 -11.34 0.94
CA GLY A 127 -3.96 -10.45 -0.20
C GLY A 127 -4.85 -9.21 -0.18
N SER A 128 -5.68 -9.00 0.83
CA SER A 128 -6.40 -7.74 1.01
C SER A 128 -5.43 -6.61 1.38
N SER A 129 -5.79 -5.39 1.00
CA SER A 129 -5.03 -4.19 1.35
C SER A 129 -5.90 -3.17 2.07
N CYS A 130 -5.28 -2.29 2.85
CA CYS A 130 -5.98 -1.15 3.41
C CYS A 130 -5.11 0.10 3.41
N LEU A 131 -5.72 1.27 3.20
CA LEU A 131 -5.01 2.53 3.33
C LEU A 131 -4.67 2.79 4.80
N ARG A 132 -3.37 2.82 5.10
CA ARG A 132 -2.85 3.15 6.42
C ARG A 132 -2.81 4.65 6.67
N GLY A 133 -2.50 5.42 5.62
CA GLY A 133 -2.42 6.87 5.67
C GLY A 133 -1.65 7.44 4.49
N VAL A 134 -1.43 8.75 4.53
CA VAL A 134 -0.69 9.50 3.52
C VAL A 134 0.35 10.40 4.19
N THR A 135 1.44 10.68 3.50
CA THR A 135 2.51 11.56 3.99
C THR A 135 3.26 12.23 2.83
N ALA A 136 4.02 13.28 3.13
CA ALA A 136 4.75 14.05 2.12
C ALA A 136 6.17 13.52 1.83
N THR A 137 6.73 12.68 2.71
CA THR A 137 8.13 12.25 2.60
C THR A 137 8.27 10.73 2.59
N ASN A 138 9.29 10.25 1.88
CA ASN A 138 9.57 8.82 1.79
C ASN A 138 9.92 8.21 3.16
N GLU A 139 10.65 8.95 3.99
CA GLU A 139 11.07 8.48 5.31
C GLU A 139 9.88 8.27 6.23
N ALA A 140 8.95 9.23 6.30
CA ALA A 140 7.70 9.07 7.05
C ALA A 140 6.79 7.99 6.46
N ALA A 141 6.84 7.75 5.14
CA ALA A 141 6.06 6.69 4.51
C ALA A 141 6.61 5.31 4.91
N GLY A 142 7.94 5.17 4.96
CA GLY A 142 8.62 3.99 5.47
C GLY A 142 8.30 3.74 6.95
N GLU A 143 8.38 4.77 7.80
CA GLU A 143 8.00 4.66 9.22
C GLU A 143 6.54 4.21 9.39
N LEU A 144 5.62 4.78 8.60
CA LEU A 144 4.21 4.44 8.65
C LEU A 144 3.92 3.00 8.19
N ALA A 145 4.64 2.55 7.16
CA ALA A 145 4.56 1.19 6.64
C ALA A 145 5.11 0.18 7.65
N ASP A 146 6.26 0.48 8.25
CA ASP A 146 6.99 -0.46 9.10
C ASP A 146 6.38 -0.58 10.51
N ALA A 147 5.62 0.43 10.94
CA ALA A 147 4.95 0.47 12.24
C ALA A 147 3.98 -0.71 12.42
N PRO A 148 3.79 -1.20 13.67
CA PRO A 148 2.83 -2.25 13.96
C PRO A 148 1.41 -1.93 13.44
N PRO A 149 0.69 -2.92 12.88
CA PRO A 149 -0.70 -2.75 12.47
C PRO A 149 -1.56 -2.23 13.63
N ARG A 150 -2.55 -1.38 13.32
CA ARG A 150 -3.55 -0.92 14.29
C ARG A 150 -4.80 -1.73 13.98
N GLN A 151 -5.46 -2.27 14.99
CA GLN A 151 -6.68 -3.07 14.82
C GLN A 151 -7.60 -2.50 13.73
N GLY A 152 -7.93 -3.32 12.73
CA GLY A 152 -8.71 -2.91 11.56
C GLY A 152 -7.94 -2.96 10.24
N CYS A 153 -6.62 -3.14 10.32
CA CYS A 153 -5.77 -3.89 9.38
C CYS A 153 -4.62 -4.50 10.20
#